data_AF-A0A4Q5XPW4-F1
#
_entry.id   AF-A0A4Q5XPW4-F1
#
_cell.length_a   1.000
_cell.length_b   1.000
_cell.length_c   1.000
_cell.angle_alpha   90.00
_cell.angle_beta   90.00
_cell.angle_gamma   90.00
#
_symmetry.space_group_name_H-M   'P 1'
#
loop_
_entity.id
_entity.type
_entity.pdbx_description
1 polymer ?
#
loop_
_entity_poly.entity_id
_entity_poly.type
_entity_poly.pdbx_seq_one_letter_code
_entity_poly.pdbx_strand_id
1 'polypeptide(L)'
;MDLSPVAALPPAANTGPQLPGCWVMTAWKRGLRVRALLTWATKGLAALLLVTATLTGAASAQATAESPHAKVTVVFERSAATPDDSFLGALKLDLAEGWHVYWRNPGDSGLPPGATWTETPGISFGEFRYPVPHAIPLATLMNYGYEDQVVLPFPVKISPDAKPGSEIPISGKIEYLICADVCIPEEVNLSTTLKIAASPEPDMTGSTIIAETLPHIPVAMTGKATVERTEKGFRISAVDSGVAGAVADAKEIRLFPDGPEVSNPAKQTVKTGAEGVSIEVVASDFAKEGDQNITGIIAVTDGKGFARGWEVQAAPGPLPVGVDTATFVNVAVNTAATTPAAPLMGFSEILFTLGLAFVGGLVLNLMPCVLPVLTIKAAGLVHTAHNPKESRAHGVAYLGGVVVCFAAIGAILLALRAAGEQAGLGFQLQYPPVTAFFALVMFAVGLNLLGVFEMGGSLMGVGSGLAERGGTSGAFFTGLLAAFVGAPCVGPFMAPAFASALSQPAPIVMAVFIVVGIGLAAPFVLLSFTPAFAKVLPKPGRWMETFRQVLAFPMFITVLWLLWVLAGQSDAEGVIAVLAGAITLAFGIWLAKKIGQGVVGRAIA
;
A
#
# COMPACT_ATOMS: atom_id res chain seq x y z
N MET A 1 32.40 3.05 -94.47
CA MET A 1 33.20 4.15 -93.90
C MET A 1 33.24 4.08 -92.36
N ASP A 2 33.92 3.11 -91.71
CA ASP A 2 34.38 1.80 -92.18
C ASP A 2 34.63 0.79 -91.05
N LEU A 3 34.35 -0.47 -91.39
CA LEU A 3 35.04 -1.72 -91.02
C LEU A 3 35.43 -2.02 -89.55
N SER A 4 34.82 -3.10 -89.05
CA SER A 4 35.39 -4.15 -88.16
C SER A 4 36.71 -4.76 -88.73
N PRO A 5 37.49 -5.70 -88.10
CA PRO A 5 37.05 -6.70 -87.09
C PRO A 5 38.09 -7.26 -86.05
N VAL A 6 37.60 -8.19 -85.20
CA VAL A 6 38.18 -9.49 -84.73
C VAL A 6 39.70 -9.66 -84.48
N ALA A 7 40.06 -10.07 -83.25
CA ALA A 7 40.91 -11.24 -82.90
C ALA A 7 41.17 -11.30 -81.36
N ALA A 8 41.69 -12.36 -80.70
CA ALA A 8 41.40 -13.81 -80.65
C ALA A 8 42.63 -14.63 -80.16
N LEU A 9 42.65 -15.01 -78.86
CA LEU A 9 43.25 -16.24 -78.28
C LEU A 9 44.79 -16.50 -78.36
N PRO A 10 45.34 -17.54 -77.66
CA PRO A 10 45.05 -18.10 -76.33
C PRO A 10 46.24 -17.76 -75.37
N PRO A 11 47.17 -18.62 -74.83
CA PRO A 11 47.24 -20.06 -74.49
C PRO A 11 46.99 -20.32 -72.97
N ALA A 12 47.59 -21.37 -72.36
CA ALA A 12 47.46 -21.74 -70.93
C ALA A 12 48.65 -22.59 -70.37
N ALA A 13 48.63 -22.86 -69.05
CA ALA A 13 49.54 -23.75 -68.27
C ALA A 13 51.01 -23.23 -68.12
N ASN A 14 51.86 -23.61 -67.14
CA ASN A 14 51.81 -24.51 -65.96
C ASN A 14 53.03 -24.16 -65.02
N THR A 15 53.28 -24.57 -63.77
CA THR A 15 52.67 -25.47 -62.74
C THR A 15 53.24 -25.11 -61.34
N GLY A 16 52.65 -25.55 -60.22
CA GLY A 16 53.37 -25.79 -58.93
C GLY A 16 52.86 -25.03 -57.68
N PRO A 17 53.13 -25.49 -56.41
CA PRO A 17 52.28 -25.11 -55.25
C PRO A 17 52.99 -24.67 -53.94
N GLN A 18 52.14 -24.19 -53.00
CA GLN A 18 52.29 -24.08 -51.53
C GLN A 18 52.96 -22.85 -50.84
N LEU A 19 52.07 -22.01 -50.26
CA LEU A 19 52.15 -21.43 -48.90
C LEU A 19 53.24 -20.35 -48.62
N PRO A 20 53.24 -19.65 -47.45
CA PRO A 20 52.39 -18.46 -47.32
C PRO A 20 53.09 -17.22 -46.71
N GLY A 21 52.80 -16.01 -47.20
CA GLY A 21 53.31 -14.81 -46.51
C GLY A 21 52.85 -13.44 -47.04
N CYS A 22 52.06 -12.73 -46.23
CA CYS A 22 52.07 -11.25 -46.09
C CYS A 22 51.16 -10.81 -44.93
N TRP A 23 51.64 -10.96 -43.69
CA TRP A 23 50.89 -10.60 -42.46
C TRP A 23 51.29 -9.22 -41.88
N VAL A 24 51.93 -8.36 -42.68
CA VAL A 24 52.55 -7.10 -42.23
C VAL A 24 52.21 -5.96 -43.18
N MET A 25 51.29 -5.06 -42.77
CA MET A 25 51.32 -3.60 -43.04
C MET A 25 50.07 -2.86 -42.53
N THR A 26 48.91 -3.52 -42.44
CA THR A 26 47.62 -2.85 -42.14
C THR A 26 47.38 -2.47 -40.67
N ALA A 27 48.11 -3.08 -39.72
CA ALA A 27 47.89 -2.86 -38.28
C ALA A 27 48.30 -1.45 -37.79
N TRP A 28 49.31 -0.83 -38.40
CA TRP A 28 50.03 0.29 -37.78
C TRP A 28 49.24 1.61 -37.72
N LYS A 29 48.31 1.84 -38.66
CA LYS A 29 47.53 3.10 -38.73
C LYS A 29 46.37 3.22 -37.73
N ARG A 30 46.00 2.17 -36.97
CA ARG A 30 44.90 2.24 -35.98
C ARG A 30 45.35 2.67 -34.57
N GLY A 31 46.61 2.43 -34.18
CA GLY A 31 47.07 2.65 -32.80
C GLY A 31 47.12 4.11 -32.34
N LEU A 32 47.48 5.06 -33.22
CA LEU A 32 47.72 6.45 -32.82
C LEU A 32 46.46 7.24 -32.44
N ARG A 33 45.29 6.93 -33.03
CA ARG A 33 44.05 7.69 -32.78
C ARG A 33 43.41 7.41 -31.41
N VAL A 34 43.64 6.22 -30.83
CA VAL A 34 43.05 5.85 -29.53
C VAL A 34 43.74 6.58 -28.37
N ARG A 35 45.07 6.70 -28.40
CA ARG A 35 45.85 7.38 -27.34
C ARG A 35 45.57 8.87 -27.21
N ALA A 36 45.12 9.54 -28.26
CA ALA A 36 44.77 10.96 -28.22
C ALA A 36 43.42 11.24 -27.53
N LEU A 37 42.46 10.31 -27.61
CA LEU A 37 41.13 10.49 -27.00
C LEU A 37 41.16 10.26 -25.47
N LEU A 38 41.91 9.26 -24.99
CA LEU A 38 42.04 9.01 -23.54
C LEU A 38 42.71 10.15 -22.77
N THR A 39 43.63 10.91 -23.38
CA THR A 39 44.35 12.00 -22.72
C THR A 39 43.55 13.31 -22.65
N TRP A 40 42.52 13.46 -23.49
CA TRP A 40 41.55 14.55 -23.35
C TRP A 40 40.48 14.22 -22.30
N ALA A 41 39.93 13.00 -22.32
CA ALA A 41 38.93 12.56 -21.35
C ALA A 41 39.43 12.65 -19.89
N THR A 42 40.66 12.21 -19.63
CA THR A 42 41.28 12.24 -18.29
C THR A 42 41.54 13.66 -17.76
N LYS A 43 41.87 14.62 -18.63
CA LYS A 43 42.05 16.03 -18.21
C LYS A 43 40.73 16.77 -18.00
N GLY A 44 39.69 16.46 -18.78
CA GLY A 44 38.34 17.01 -18.54
C GLY A 44 37.77 16.55 -17.19
N LEU A 45 37.92 15.28 -16.85
CA LEU A 45 37.42 14.73 -15.59
C LEU A 45 38.08 15.35 -14.34
N ALA A 46 39.40 15.58 -14.40
CA ALA A 46 40.15 16.21 -13.31
C ALA A 46 39.76 17.67 -13.06
N ALA A 47 39.43 18.42 -14.12
CA ALA A 47 38.93 19.80 -13.98
C ALA A 47 37.52 19.84 -13.37
N LEU A 48 36.64 18.89 -13.74
CA LEU A 48 35.28 18.81 -13.20
C LEU A 48 35.27 18.48 -11.70
N LEU A 49 36.14 17.56 -11.26
CA LEU A 49 36.31 17.18 -9.85
C LEU A 49 36.85 18.31 -8.95
N LEU A 50 37.60 19.25 -9.50
CA LEU A 50 38.14 20.41 -8.77
C LEU A 50 37.11 21.54 -8.58
N VAL A 51 36.09 21.63 -9.44
CA VAL A 51 34.99 22.61 -9.29
C VAL A 51 33.93 22.13 -8.30
N THR A 52 33.69 20.82 -8.20
CA THR A 52 32.77 20.26 -7.19
C THR A 52 33.27 20.39 -5.75
N ALA A 53 34.57 20.65 -5.54
CA ALA A 53 35.20 20.68 -4.22
C ALA A 53 34.97 22.00 -3.42
N THR A 54 34.40 23.05 -4.03
CA THR A 54 34.12 24.34 -3.37
C THR A 54 32.64 24.57 -3.07
N LEU A 55 31.78 23.58 -3.30
CA LEU A 55 30.36 23.58 -2.94
C LEU A 55 30.04 22.72 -1.71
N THR A 56 30.98 22.64 -0.76
CA THR A 56 30.63 22.40 0.64
C THR A 56 29.90 23.64 1.17
N GLY A 57 28.63 23.78 0.82
CA GLY A 57 27.76 24.78 1.43
C GLY A 57 27.77 24.57 2.94
N ALA A 58 27.91 25.66 3.70
CA ALA A 58 27.65 25.61 5.12
C ALA A 58 26.19 25.17 5.28
N ALA A 59 25.97 23.96 5.82
CA ALA A 59 24.64 23.48 6.13
C ALA A 59 24.05 24.46 7.15
N SER A 60 23.07 25.24 6.73
CA SER A 60 22.36 26.16 7.61
C SER A 60 21.72 25.36 8.73
N ALA A 61 22.05 25.70 9.98
CA ALA A 61 21.41 25.15 11.16
C ALA A 61 19.94 25.61 11.15
N GLN A 62 19.09 24.82 10.52
CA GLN A 62 17.65 25.04 10.41
C GLN A 62 16.93 24.22 11.49
N ALA A 63 16.43 24.93 12.50
CA ALA A 63 15.51 24.39 13.50
C ALA A 63 14.14 23.99 12.90
N THR A 64 13.88 24.34 11.64
CA THR A 64 12.68 23.99 10.86
C THR A 64 13.06 23.29 9.57
N ALA A 65 12.44 22.15 9.29
CA ALA A 65 12.51 21.44 8.01
C ALA A 65 11.11 21.16 7.48
N GLU A 66 10.99 20.99 6.16
CA GLU A 66 9.71 20.75 5.46
C GLU A 66 9.81 19.43 4.69
N SER A 67 8.76 18.61 4.82
CA SER A 67 8.52 17.40 4.02
C SER A 67 7.42 17.70 2.98
N PRO A 68 7.01 16.72 2.15
CA PRO A 68 5.90 16.91 1.21
C PRO A 68 4.55 17.24 1.87
N HIS A 69 4.28 16.76 3.09
CA HIS A 69 2.97 16.88 3.74
C HIS A 69 2.99 17.48 5.15
N ALA A 70 4.17 17.80 5.71
CA ALA A 70 4.28 18.47 7.02
C ALA A 70 5.49 19.42 7.11
N LYS A 71 5.41 20.34 8.07
CA LYS A 71 6.46 21.27 8.45
C LYS A 71 6.83 21.03 9.91
N VAL A 72 8.07 20.62 10.14
CA VAL A 72 8.56 20.18 11.45
C VAL A 72 9.52 21.23 11.99
N THR A 73 9.31 21.69 13.22
CA THR A 73 10.17 22.65 13.91
C THR A 73 10.51 22.17 15.32
N VAL A 74 11.77 22.24 15.70
CA VAL A 74 12.20 22.12 17.11
C VAL A 74 12.25 23.50 17.76
N VAL A 75 11.61 23.63 18.92
CA VAL A 75 11.61 24.84 19.75
C VAL A 75 12.04 24.51 21.18
N PHE A 76 12.44 25.52 21.95
CA PHE A 76 12.89 25.38 23.33
C PHE A 76 12.35 26.51 24.22
N GLU A 77 12.22 26.28 25.52
CA GLU A 77 11.98 27.36 26.51
C GLU A 77 13.19 28.28 26.70
N ARG A 78 14.36 27.93 26.13
CA ARG A 78 15.63 28.64 26.30
C ARG A 78 16.22 29.07 24.96
N SER A 79 16.56 30.35 24.86
CA SER A 79 17.47 30.87 23.83
C SER A 79 18.94 30.74 24.28
N ALA A 80 19.19 30.78 25.58
CA ALA A 80 20.42 30.31 26.21
C ALA A 80 20.13 29.58 27.54
N ALA A 81 20.79 28.44 27.77
CA ALA A 81 20.66 27.64 28.99
C ALA A 81 21.88 27.81 29.90
N THR A 82 21.80 27.39 31.16
CA THR A 82 22.95 27.32 32.08
C THR A 82 23.46 25.88 32.26
N PRO A 83 24.67 25.67 32.80
CA PRO A 83 25.08 24.35 33.29
C PRO A 83 24.08 23.83 34.34
N ASP A 84 23.79 22.53 34.30
CA ASP A 84 22.74 21.85 35.09
C ASP A 84 21.30 22.39 34.92
N ASP A 85 21.02 23.25 33.92
CA ASP A 85 19.64 23.66 33.58
C ASP A 85 18.80 22.48 33.09
N SER A 86 17.50 22.54 33.37
CA SER A 86 16.51 21.53 33.05
C SER A 86 15.22 22.24 32.63
N PHE A 87 14.89 22.16 31.35
CA PHE A 87 13.82 22.92 30.71
C PHE A 87 13.15 22.07 29.63
N LEU A 88 12.15 22.61 28.93
CA LEU A 88 11.43 21.90 27.88
C LEU A 88 11.91 22.29 26.48
N GLY A 89 12.10 21.28 25.65
CA GLY A 89 11.99 21.40 24.19
C GLY A 89 10.59 20.98 23.74
N ALA A 90 10.24 21.30 22.50
CA ALA A 90 9.12 20.65 21.83
C ALA A 90 9.39 20.48 20.34
N LEU A 91 8.83 19.40 19.81
CA LEU A 91 8.76 19.14 18.38
C LEU A 91 7.36 19.54 17.90
N LYS A 92 7.28 20.58 17.07
CA LYS A 92 6.04 21.08 16.47
C LYS A 92 5.94 20.58 15.04
N LEU A 93 4.85 19.87 14.72
CA LEU A 93 4.51 19.44 13.37
C LEU A 93 3.25 20.21 12.95
N ASP A 94 3.37 21.08 11.95
CA ASP A 94 2.24 21.63 11.21
C ASP A 94 1.96 20.70 10.02
N LEU A 95 0.72 20.23 9.87
CA LEU A 95 0.33 19.24 8.86
C LEU A 95 -0.38 19.92 7.68
N ALA A 96 -0.35 19.27 6.52
CA ALA A 96 -1.21 19.65 5.39
C ALA A 96 -2.68 19.32 5.68
N GLU A 97 -3.60 20.12 5.11
CA GLU A 97 -5.05 19.95 5.26
C GLU A 97 -5.49 18.51 4.92
N GLY A 98 -6.21 17.86 5.84
CA GLY A 98 -6.68 16.48 5.70
C GLY A 98 -5.65 15.38 6.00
N TRP A 99 -4.44 15.73 6.46
CA TRP A 99 -3.43 14.76 6.91
C TRP A 99 -3.34 14.68 8.44
N HIS A 100 -3.05 13.48 8.96
CA HIS A 100 -2.88 13.22 10.38
C HIS A 100 -1.58 12.46 10.70
N VAL A 101 -1.07 12.65 11.92
CA VAL A 101 0.04 11.89 12.51
C VAL A 101 -0.39 11.23 13.82
N TYR A 102 0.36 10.22 14.28
CA TYR A 102 -0.11 9.28 15.30
C TYR A 102 0.24 9.64 16.75
N TRP A 103 -0.57 9.11 17.66
CA TRP A 103 -0.30 9.04 19.10
C TRP A 103 0.60 7.85 19.45
N ARG A 104 1.11 7.80 20.70
CA ARG A 104 2.07 6.78 21.19
C ARG A 104 1.59 5.35 20.99
N ASN A 105 0.29 5.10 21.17
CA ASN A 105 -0.41 3.98 20.56
C ASN A 105 -1.13 4.51 19.31
N PRO A 106 -0.78 4.06 18.09
CA PRO A 106 -1.41 4.56 16.86
C PRO A 106 -2.85 4.07 16.65
N GLY A 107 -3.34 3.11 17.46
CA GLY A 107 -4.60 2.40 17.22
C GLY A 107 -4.39 1.17 16.33
N ASP A 108 -5.34 0.86 15.46
CA ASP A 108 -5.30 -0.35 14.63
C ASP A 108 -4.26 -0.30 13.49
N SER A 109 -3.80 0.89 13.11
CA SER A 109 -2.75 1.09 12.11
C SER A 109 -2.00 2.40 12.35
N GLY A 110 -0.68 2.41 12.15
CA GLY A 110 0.14 3.63 12.19
C GLY A 110 1.50 3.46 12.86
N LEU A 111 2.26 4.55 12.96
CA LEU A 111 3.50 4.65 13.75
C LEU A 111 3.64 6.07 14.35
N PRO A 112 3.93 6.21 15.66
CA PRO A 112 4.11 7.52 16.31
C PRO A 112 5.34 8.28 15.79
N PRO A 113 5.36 9.63 15.89
CA PRO A 113 6.56 10.42 15.64
C PRO A 113 7.72 10.08 16.60
N GLY A 114 8.87 9.75 16.03
CA GLY A 114 10.13 9.48 16.71
C GLY A 114 11.22 10.52 16.40
N ALA A 115 12.20 10.65 17.28
CA ALA A 115 13.38 11.50 17.08
C ALA A 115 14.66 10.78 17.50
N THR A 116 15.53 10.52 16.53
CA THR A 116 16.88 9.99 16.72
C THR A 116 17.84 11.16 16.79
N TRP A 117 18.10 11.64 18.01
CA TRP A 117 19.06 12.72 18.28
C TRP A 117 20.51 12.24 18.11
N THR A 118 21.38 13.12 17.59
CA THR A 118 22.82 12.87 17.49
C THR A 118 23.46 13.03 18.87
N GLU A 119 24.13 11.99 19.37
CA GLU A 119 24.83 12.04 20.65
C GLU A 119 25.82 13.21 20.70
N THR A 120 25.52 14.20 21.55
CA THR A 120 26.33 15.42 21.69
C THR A 120 26.73 15.58 23.16
N PRO A 121 28.05 15.66 23.47
CA PRO A 121 28.49 15.82 24.85
C PRO A 121 27.92 17.08 25.51
N GLY A 122 27.32 16.91 26.70
CA GLY A 122 26.84 18.02 27.52
C GLY A 122 25.33 18.29 27.47
N ILE A 123 24.56 17.55 26.67
CA ILE A 123 23.09 17.63 26.60
C ILE A 123 22.46 16.24 26.59
N SER A 124 21.26 16.10 27.16
CA SER A 124 20.40 14.94 26.99
C SER A 124 18.92 15.32 26.79
N PHE A 125 18.20 14.43 26.12
CA PHE A 125 16.79 14.56 25.76
C PHE A 125 16.01 13.39 26.37
N GLY A 126 14.85 13.65 26.96
CA GLY A 126 13.92 12.61 27.40
C GLY A 126 12.80 12.35 26.38
N GLU A 127 11.84 11.52 26.78
CA GLU A 127 10.72 11.10 25.94
C GLU A 127 9.73 12.23 25.62
N PHE A 128 9.04 12.10 24.49
CA PHE A 128 7.95 13.01 24.12
C PHE A 128 6.74 12.82 25.05
N ARG A 129 6.26 13.92 25.62
CA ARG A 129 4.94 13.96 26.28
C ARG A 129 3.89 14.29 25.22
N TYR A 130 2.97 13.35 25.04
CA TYR A 130 1.91 13.44 24.06
C TYR A 130 0.70 14.19 24.63
N PRO A 131 0.11 15.16 23.92
CA PRO A 131 -1.21 15.69 24.24
C PRO A 131 -2.30 14.61 24.19
N VAL A 132 -3.49 14.89 24.73
CA VAL A 132 -4.67 14.03 24.55
C VAL A 132 -4.92 13.79 23.05
N PRO A 133 -4.98 12.53 22.58
CA PRO A 133 -5.20 12.23 21.16
C PRO A 133 -6.68 12.36 20.77
N HIS A 134 -6.93 12.46 19.47
CA HIS A 134 -8.26 12.30 18.89
C HIS A 134 -8.44 10.89 18.30
N ALA A 135 -9.70 10.47 18.17
CA ALA A 135 -10.09 9.20 17.56
C ALA A 135 -10.38 9.40 16.07
N ILE A 136 -9.59 8.75 15.21
CA ILE A 136 -9.61 8.94 13.76
C ILE A 136 -10.16 7.65 13.10
N PRO A 137 -11.45 7.61 12.73
CA PRO A 137 -12.08 6.41 12.18
C PRO A 137 -11.73 6.20 10.69
N LEU A 138 -11.01 5.11 10.38
CA LEU A 138 -10.58 4.76 9.03
C LEU A 138 -11.35 3.52 8.53
N ALA A 139 -12.54 3.76 7.96
CA ALA A 139 -13.51 2.75 7.50
C ALA A 139 -14.00 1.78 8.60
N THR A 140 -13.27 0.70 8.86
CA THR A 140 -13.53 -0.27 9.96
C THR A 140 -12.47 -0.25 11.05
N LEU A 141 -11.36 0.45 10.81
CA LEU A 141 -10.26 0.64 11.75
C LEU A 141 -10.47 1.92 12.57
N MET A 142 -9.84 1.98 13.73
CA MET A 142 -9.76 3.16 14.57
C MET A 142 -8.30 3.49 14.88
N ASN A 143 -7.85 4.62 14.36
CA ASN A 143 -6.53 5.16 14.61
C ASN A 143 -6.60 6.25 15.70
N TYR A 144 -5.47 6.53 16.36
CA TYR A 144 -5.34 7.58 17.36
C TYR A 144 -4.21 8.54 17.00
N GLY A 145 -4.47 9.84 17.06
CA GLY A 145 -3.53 10.83 16.56
C GLY A 145 -4.06 12.26 16.58
N TYR A 146 -3.51 13.06 15.67
CA TYR A 146 -3.68 14.51 15.61
C TYR A 146 -3.81 14.96 14.15
N GLU A 147 -4.75 15.87 13.90
CA GLU A 147 -4.99 16.58 12.64
C GLU A 147 -4.51 18.03 12.79
N ASP A 148 -4.28 18.74 11.66
CA ASP A 148 -3.81 20.13 11.55
C ASP A 148 -2.43 20.45 12.18
N GLN A 149 -2.24 20.21 13.47
CA GLN A 149 -1.00 20.49 14.19
C GLN A 149 -0.85 19.59 15.43
N VAL A 150 0.38 19.14 15.71
CA VAL A 150 0.74 18.59 17.02
C VAL A 150 2.02 19.24 17.54
N VAL A 151 2.08 19.45 18.85
CA VAL A 151 3.28 19.85 19.59
C VAL A 151 3.58 18.74 20.60
N LEU A 152 4.82 18.25 20.59
CA LEU A 152 5.29 17.16 21.47
C LEU A 152 6.41 17.67 22.39
N PRO A 153 6.10 18.13 23.62
CA PRO A 153 7.10 18.62 24.57
C PRO A 153 7.94 17.51 25.21
N PHE A 154 9.27 17.64 25.14
CA PHE A 154 10.24 16.72 25.75
C PHE A 154 11.14 17.47 26.76
N PRO A 155 11.60 16.84 27.85
CA PRO A 155 12.55 17.45 28.75
C PRO A 155 13.96 17.48 28.13
N VAL A 156 14.66 18.58 28.35
CA VAL A 156 16.05 18.80 27.95
C VAL A 156 16.85 19.05 29.22
N LYS A 157 17.97 18.33 29.41
CA LYS A 157 18.91 18.58 30.50
C LYS A 157 20.31 18.91 29.98
N ILE A 158 20.93 19.91 30.57
CA ILE A 158 22.32 20.31 30.34
C ILE A 158 23.23 19.69 31.41
N SER A 159 24.45 19.31 31.03
CA SER A 159 25.45 18.81 31.99
C SER A 159 25.95 19.93 32.91
N PRO A 160 26.24 19.65 34.20
CA PRO A 160 27.03 20.55 35.06
C PRO A 160 28.41 20.93 34.47
N ASP A 161 28.99 20.09 33.60
CA ASP A 161 30.29 20.34 32.96
C ASP A 161 30.22 21.30 31.76
N ALA A 162 29.02 21.76 31.38
CA ALA A 162 28.85 22.72 30.29
C ALA A 162 29.52 24.05 30.60
N LYS A 163 30.07 24.72 29.58
CA LYS A 163 30.88 25.94 29.75
C LYS A 163 30.11 27.18 29.29
N PRO A 164 29.85 28.17 30.17
CA PRO A 164 29.35 29.47 29.74
C PRO A 164 30.23 30.08 28.63
N GLY A 165 29.60 30.60 27.58
CA GLY A 165 30.26 31.05 26.35
C GLY A 165 30.53 29.96 25.30
N SER A 166 30.07 28.72 25.50
CA SER A 166 30.03 27.70 24.45
C SER A 166 28.64 27.56 23.82
N GLU A 167 28.59 26.96 22.63
CA GLU A 167 27.35 26.56 21.96
C GLU A 167 27.34 25.04 21.79
N ILE A 168 26.22 24.41 22.11
CA ILE A 168 25.99 22.97 21.91
C ILE A 168 25.24 22.80 20.58
N PRO A 169 25.81 22.13 19.57
CA PRO A 169 25.07 21.77 18.37
C PRO A 169 24.04 20.69 18.71
N ILE A 170 22.80 20.88 18.26
CA ILE A 170 21.72 19.90 18.40
C ILE A 170 21.34 19.48 16.99
N SER A 171 21.42 18.20 16.67
CA SER A 171 20.99 17.67 15.38
C SER A 171 20.27 16.34 15.58
N GLY A 172 19.23 16.07 14.79
CA GLY A 172 18.45 14.85 14.93
C GLY A 172 17.67 14.52 13.66
N LYS A 173 17.50 13.21 13.42
CA LYS A 173 16.57 12.70 12.41
C LYS A 173 15.21 12.53 13.07
N ILE A 174 14.19 13.16 12.49
CA ILE A 174 12.79 13.00 12.89
C ILE A 174 12.12 12.07 11.88
N GLU A 175 11.41 11.06 12.37
CA GLU A 175 10.77 10.02 11.55
C GLU A 175 9.32 9.83 12.01
N TYR A 176 8.36 9.85 11.09
CA TYR A 176 6.94 9.73 11.41
C TYR A 176 6.16 9.12 10.25
N LEU A 177 5.03 8.49 10.56
CA LEU A 177 4.04 8.12 9.54
C LEU A 177 2.98 9.22 9.48
N ILE A 178 2.73 9.75 8.29
CA ILE A 178 1.66 10.72 8.02
C ILE A 178 0.66 10.12 7.04
N CYS A 179 -0.64 10.33 7.29
CA CYS A 179 -1.69 9.66 6.51
C CYS A 179 -2.86 10.57 6.15
N ALA A 180 -3.45 10.29 4.99
CA ALA A 180 -4.77 10.75 4.54
C ALA A 180 -5.52 9.51 4.01
N ASP A 181 -5.96 9.49 2.75
CA ASP A 181 -6.42 8.27 2.04
C ASP A 181 -5.32 7.19 1.91
N VAL A 182 -4.06 7.57 2.10
CA VAL A 182 -2.86 6.71 2.04
C VAL A 182 -1.89 7.11 3.15
N CYS A 183 -1.16 6.14 3.68
CA CYS A 183 -0.09 6.36 4.65
C CYS A 183 1.29 6.41 3.98
N ILE A 184 2.11 7.40 4.37
CA ILE A 184 3.45 7.64 3.85
C ILE A 184 4.42 7.80 5.03
N PRO A 185 5.54 7.06 5.09
CA PRO A 185 6.60 7.33 6.04
C PRO A 185 7.41 8.54 5.55
N GLU A 186 7.54 9.56 6.40
CA GLU A 186 8.30 10.76 6.11
C GLU A 186 9.40 10.99 7.15
N GLU A 187 10.50 11.57 6.69
CA GLU A 187 11.67 11.87 7.51
C GLU A 187 12.19 13.27 7.22
N VAL A 188 12.69 13.95 8.26
CA VAL A 188 13.39 15.23 8.14
C VAL A 188 14.60 15.26 9.06
N ASN A 189 15.61 16.03 8.68
CA ASN A 189 16.80 16.25 9.51
C ASN A 189 16.78 17.69 10.03
N LEU A 190 16.75 17.85 11.35
CA LEU A 190 16.80 19.16 12.02
C LEU A 190 18.22 19.42 12.54
N SER A 191 18.65 20.68 12.52
CA SER A 191 19.93 21.10 13.09
C SER A 191 19.84 22.51 13.66
N THR A 192 20.30 22.74 14.88
CA THR A 192 20.22 24.03 15.59
C THR A 192 21.37 24.15 16.59
N THR A 193 21.59 25.32 17.19
CA THR A 193 22.61 25.52 18.24
C THR A 193 21.98 26.13 19.50
N LEU A 194 22.23 25.50 20.65
CA LEU A 194 21.83 26.02 21.95
C LEU A 194 23.03 26.71 22.62
N LYS A 195 22.84 27.96 23.04
CA LYS A 195 23.88 28.73 23.72
C LYS A 195 23.94 28.37 25.19
N ILE A 196 25.14 28.27 25.74
CA ILE A 196 25.37 28.12 27.19
C ILE A 196 25.83 29.46 27.75
N ALA A 197 25.03 30.03 28.66
CA ALA A 197 25.25 31.33 29.28
C ALA A 197 25.54 31.20 30.79
N ALA A 198 25.83 32.34 31.43
CA ALA A 198 26.01 32.41 32.90
C ALA A 198 24.67 32.57 33.66
N SER A 199 23.60 32.94 32.94
CA SER A 199 22.22 33.05 33.40
C SER A 199 21.30 32.53 32.29
N PRO A 200 20.13 31.94 32.59
CA PRO A 200 19.23 31.43 31.55
C PRO A 200 18.51 32.59 30.84
N GLU A 201 18.44 32.52 29.52
CA GLU A 201 17.66 33.44 28.68
C GLU A 201 16.49 32.66 28.05
N PRO A 202 15.23 33.11 28.22
CA PRO A 202 14.09 32.43 27.61
C PRO A 202 14.08 32.65 26.09
N ASP A 203 13.64 31.66 25.32
CA ASP A 203 13.03 31.95 24.01
C ASP A 203 11.54 32.13 24.22
N MET A 204 11.03 33.34 23.96
CA MET A 204 9.60 33.63 24.08
C MET A 204 8.75 32.81 23.10
N THR A 205 9.29 32.47 21.94
CA THR A 205 8.55 31.76 20.88
C THR A 205 8.25 30.32 21.29
N GLY A 206 9.30 29.55 21.62
CA GLY A 206 9.18 28.21 22.15
C GLY A 206 8.47 28.15 23.49
N SER A 207 8.73 29.11 24.39
CA SER A 207 8.02 29.19 25.68
C SER A 207 6.50 29.32 25.51
N THR A 208 6.03 30.18 24.60
CA THR A 208 4.58 30.33 24.32
C THR A 208 4.00 29.04 23.73
N ILE A 209 4.62 28.48 22.68
CA ILE A 209 4.17 27.23 22.03
C ILE A 209 4.07 26.07 23.04
N ILE A 210 5.06 25.94 23.92
CA ILE A 210 5.10 24.91 24.95
C ILE A 210 4.02 25.18 26.02
N ALA A 211 3.90 26.42 26.51
CA ALA A 211 2.92 26.79 27.53
C ALA A 211 1.47 26.65 27.07
N GLU A 212 1.17 26.90 25.80
CA GLU A 212 -0.14 26.65 25.19
C GLU A 212 -0.45 25.15 25.08
N THR A 213 0.58 24.31 24.91
CA THR A 213 0.43 22.85 24.80
C THR A 213 0.26 22.16 26.16
N LEU A 214 0.92 22.64 27.21
CA LEU A 214 0.94 21.98 28.53
C LEU A 214 -0.44 21.66 29.13
N PRO A 215 -1.50 22.50 29.02
CA PRO A 215 -2.85 22.17 29.47
C PRO A 215 -3.53 20.99 28.76
N HIS A 216 -3.02 20.59 27.59
CA HIS A 216 -3.49 19.45 26.81
C HIS A 216 -2.70 18.15 27.09
N ILE A 217 -1.62 18.21 27.88
CA ILE A 217 -0.87 17.03 28.29
C ILE A 217 -1.67 16.28 29.38
N PRO A 218 -1.89 14.96 29.26
CA PRO A 218 -2.53 14.17 30.30
C PRO A 218 -1.81 14.28 31.65
N VAL A 219 -2.58 14.33 32.74
CA VAL A 219 -2.04 14.32 34.11
C VAL A 219 -2.19 12.93 34.74
N ALA A 220 -1.22 12.50 35.55
CA ALA A 220 -1.38 11.26 36.31
C ALA A 220 -2.59 11.35 37.27
N MET A 221 -3.43 10.31 37.32
CA MET A 221 -4.52 10.24 38.30
C MET A 221 -3.99 10.34 39.73
N THR A 222 -4.73 11.07 40.57
CA THR A 222 -4.46 11.18 42.02
C THR A 222 -5.29 10.20 42.85
N GLY A 223 -6.46 9.81 42.33
CA GLY A 223 -7.36 8.83 42.94
C GLY A 223 -7.02 7.39 42.57
N LYS A 224 -8.05 6.55 42.34
CA LYS A 224 -7.90 5.11 42.10
C LYS A 224 -8.61 4.67 40.83
N ALA A 225 -7.90 3.87 40.03
CA ALA A 225 -8.47 3.12 38.92
C ALA A 225 -8.57 1.62 39.26
N THR A 226 -9.60 0.96 38.74
CA THR A 226 -9.83 -0.49 38.86
C THR A 226 -10.34 -1.05 37.54
N VAL A 227 -9.99 -2.29 37.21
CA VAL A 227 -10.56 -3.02 36.08
C VAL A 227 -11.22 -4.33 36.52
N GLU A 228 -12.36 -4.63 35.89
CA GLU A 228 -13.13 -5.87 36.00
C GLU A 228 -13.22 -6.52 34.62
N ARG A 229 -13.01 -7.84 34.51
CA ARG A 229 -13.19 -8.58 33.25
C ARG A 229 -14.68 -8.90 33.05
N THR A 230 -15.25 -8.55 31.91
CA THR A 230 -16.65 -8.85 31.55
C THR A 230 -16.69 -9.97 30.49
N GLU A 231 -17.88 -10.53 30.20
CA GLU A 231 -18.07 -11.56 29.17
C GLU A 231 -17.54 -11.17 27.77
N LYS A 232 -17.39 -9.86 27.49
CA LYS A 232 -17.01 -9.31 26.19
C LYS A 232 -15.74 -8.49 26.21
N GLY A 233 -15.11 -8.31 27.37
CA GLY A 233 -13.96 -7.42 27.51
C GLY A 233 -13.70 -6.97 28.93
N PHE A 234 -13.69 -5.65 29.13
CA PHE A 234 -13.23 -5.02 30.36
C PHE A 234 -14.17 -3.88 30.77
N ARG A 235 -14.32 -3.67 32.07
CA ARG A 235 -14.96 -2.48 32.65
C ARG A 235 -13.89 -1.75 33.46
N ILE A 236 -13.42 -0.61 32.94
CA ILE A 236 -12.45 0.25 33.59
C ILE A 236 -13.22 1.30 34.38
N SER A 237 -12.90 1.47 35.65
CA SER A 237 -13.53 2.47 36.51
C SER A 237 -12.49 3.34 37.19
N ALA A 238 -12.70 4.65 37.16
CA ALA A 238 -11.78 5.66 37.64
C ALA A 238 -12.50 6.59 38.62
N VAL A 239 -12.03 6.62 39.86
CA VAL A 239 -12.40 7.60 40.88
C VAL A 239 -11.26 8.60 41.01
N ASP A 240 -11.51 9.86 40.67
CA ASP A 240 -10.60 11.00 40.81
C ASP A 240 -11.40 12.31 40.76
N SER A 241 -11.08 13.26 41.63
CA SER A 241 -11.85 14.51 41.76
C SER A 241 -11.71 15.44 40.55
N GLY A 242 -10.58 15.36 39.82
CA GLY A 242 -10.39 16.06 38.55
C GLY A 242 -11.26 15.46 37.44
N VAL A 243 -11.34 14.13 37.35
CA VAL A 243 -12.24 13.43 36.42
C VAL A 243 -13.70 13.75 36.74
N ALA A 244 -14.13 13.60 37.99
CA ALA A 244 -15.49 13.89 38.43
C ALA A 244 -15.90 15.35 38.14
N GLY A 245 -15.01 16.31 38.41
CA GLY A 245 -15.23 17.73 38.10
C GLY A 245 -15.22 18.05 36.60
N ALA A 246 -14.59 17.23 35.76
CA ALA A 246 -14.59 17.40 34.31
C ALA A 246 -15.83 16.80 33.61
N VAL A 247 -16.36 15.71 34.18
CA VAL A 247 -17.54 14.99 33.67
C VAL A 247 -18.81 15.86 33.64
N ALA A 248 -18.91 16.87 34.50
CA ALA A 248 -20.10 17.73 34.61
C ALA A 248 -20.43 18.52 33.32
N ASP A 249 -19.42 18.99 32.59
CA ASP A 249 -19.54 19.76 31.34
C ASP A 249 -19.13 18.92 30.09
N ALA A 250 -19.03 17.60 30.25
CA ALA A 250 -18.55 16.70 29.20
C ALA A 250 -19.54 16.56 28.04
N LYS A 251 -19.02 16.59 26.82
CA LYS A 251 -19.73 16.24 25.58
C LYS A 251 -19.35 14.83 25.10
N GLU A 252 -18.09 14.46 25.29
CA GLU A 252 -17.55 13.14 24.99
C GLU A 252 -16.59 12.69 26.10
N ILE A 253 -16.64 11.39 26.41
CA ILE A 253 -15.69 10.71 27.30
C ILE A 253 -15.20 9.45 26.57
N ARG A 254 -13.88 9.24 26.51
CA ARG A 254 -13.26 8.09 25.82
C ARG A 254 -12.03 7.58 26.56
N LEU A 255 -11.87 6.26 26.62
CA LEU A 255 -10.61 5.61 26.97
C LEU A 255 -9.75 5.44 25.71
N PHE A 256 -8.53 5.96 25.74
CA PHE A 256 -7.48 5.68 24.76
C PHE A 256 -6.49 4.70 25.41
N PRO A 257 -6.50 3.40 25.06
CA PRO A 257 -5.63 2.40 25.68
C PRO A 257 -4.18 2.60 25.23
N ASP A 258 -3.20 2.34 26.11
CA ASP A 258 -1.78 2.29 25.71
C ASP A 258 -1.41 0.96 25.05
N GLY A 259 -2.09 -0.13 25.44
CA GLY A 259 -1.83 -1.49 24.98
C GLY A 259 -2.88 -2.04 23.99
N PRO A 260 -2.60 -3.21 23.37
CA PRO A 260 -3.44 -3.81 22.34
C PRO A 260 -4.65 -4.61 22.89
N GLU A 261 -4.89 -4.65 24.20
CA GLU A 261 -5.89 -5.53 24.84
C GLU A 261 -7.35 -5.10 24.57
N VAL A 262 -7.56 -3.84 24.17
CA VAL A 262 -8.87 -3.25 23.94
C VAL A 262 -9.14 -3.09 22.44
N SER A 263 -10.33 -3.45 21.99
CA SER A 263 -10.76 -3.24 20.61
C SER A 263 -11.02 -1.75 20.35
N ASN A 264 -10.13 -1.11 19.58
CA ASN A 264 -10.19 0.32 19.28
C ASN A 264 -11.47 0.80 18.56
N PRO A 265 -12.01 0.09 17.54
CA PRO A 265 -13.22 0.53 16.82
C PRO A 265 -14.51 0.17 17.55
N ALA A 266 -14.45 -0.61 18.63
CA ALA A 266 -15.63 -0.96 19.42
C ALA A 266 -16.23 0.25 20.14
N LYS A 267 -17.56 0.30 20.21
CA LYS A 267 -18.27 1.36 20.95
C LYS A 267 -18.09 1.17 22.46
N GLN A 268 -17.39 2.11 23.07
CA GLN A 268 -17.23 2.18 24.52
C GLN A 268 -18.55 2.66 25.15
N THR A 269 -18.99 1.99 26.21
CA THR A 269 -20.20 2.37 26.95
C THR A 269 -19.80 3.08 28.23
N VAL A 270 -20.14 4.37 28.34
CA VAL A 270 -19.75 5.22 29.47
C VAL A 270 -20.90 5.37 30.47
N LYS A 271 -20.57 5.32 31.75
CA LYS A 271 -21.42 5.71 32.87
C LYS A 271 -20.64 6.61 33.81
N THR A 272 -21.35 7.45 34.55
CA THR A 272 -20.77 8.52 35.37
C THR A 272 -21.41 8.58 36.75
N GLY A 273 -20.72 9.23 37.68
CA GLY A 273 -21.31 9.64 38.95
C GLY A 273 -20.43 10.63 39.71
N ALA A 274 -20.85 10.94 40.94
CA ALA A 274 -20.26 12.00 41.75
C ALA A 274 -18.76 11.83 42.05
N GLU A 275 -18.25 10.58 42.00
CA GLU A 275 -16.85 10.26 42.32
C GLU A 275 -15.99 10.01 41.06
N GLY A 276 -16.58 9.92 39.86
CA GLY A 276 -15.86 9.67 38.62
C GLY A 276 -16.66 8.93 37.53
N VAL A 277 -16.01 7.98 36.87
CA VAL A 277 -16.50 7.36 35.62
C VAL A 277 -16.26 5.85 35.55
N SER A 278 -17.15 5.14 34.88
CA SER A 278 -17.02 3.73 34.50
C SER A 278 -17.16 3.60 32.98
N ILE A 279 -16.23 2.91 32.32
CA ILE A 279 -16.16 2.73 30.87
C ILE A 279 -16.06 1.24 30.57
N GLU A 280 -17.07 0.71 29.91
CA GLU A 280 -17.08 -0.69 29.44
C GLU A 280 -16.63 -0.77 27.98
N VAL A 281 -15.62 -1.60 27.73
CA VAL A 281 -14.92 -1.74 26.45
C VAL A 281 -14.83 -3.22 26.05
N VAL A 282 -14.76 -3.47 24.75
CA VAL A 282 -14.65 -4.83 24.19
C VAL A 282 -13.18 -5.23 24.15
N ALA A 283 -12.86 -6.49 24.47
CA ALA A 283 -11.52 -7.03 24.32
C ALA A 283 -11.16 -7.17 22.83
N SER A 284 -9.88 -7.00 22.49
CA SER A 284 -9.37 -7.36 21.16
C SER A 284 -9.09 -8.87 21.04
N ASP A 285 -8.86 -9.34 19.82
CA ASP A 285 -8.35 -10.71 19.56
C ASP A 285 -6.92 -10.93 20.09
N PHE A 286 -6.22 -9.87 20.53
CA PHE A 286 -4.90 -9.92 21.14
C PHE A 286 -4.94 -10.04 22.67
N ALA A 287 -6.11 -9.82 23.30
CA ALA A 287 -6.29 -9.84 24.74
C ALA A 287 -6.23 -11.28 25.31
N LYS A 288 -5.20 -11.55 26.10
CA LYS A 288 -4.98 -12.87 26.72
C LYS A 288 -5.91 -13.08 27.90
N GLU A 289 -6.07 -14.34 28.28
CA GLU A 289 -6.86 -14.78 29.44
C GLU A 289 -6.27 -14.28 30.78
N GLY A 290 -4.95 -14.04 30.80
CA GLY A 290 -4.22 -13.46 31.94
C GLY A 290 -4.12 -11.94 31.95
N ASP A 291 -4.67 -11.23 30.96
CA ASP A 291 -4.60 -9.76 30.91
C ASP A 291 -5.62 -9.17 31.90
N GLN A 292 -5.08 -8.48 32.91
CA GLN A 292 -5.76 -8.07 34.14
C GLN A 292 -5.43 -6.64 34.59
N ASN A 293 -4.45 -5.99 33.97
CA ASN A 293 -4.19 -4.55 34.12
C ASN A 293 -4.52 -3.87 32.79
N ILE A 294 -5.12 -2.68 32.81
CA ILE A 294 -5.34 -1.85 31.62
C ILE A 294 -4.76 -0.45 31.87
N THR A 295 -3.88 0.01 30.99
CA THR A 295 -3.32 1.36 31.02
C THR A 295 -3.79 2.19 29.83
N GLY A 296 -3.91 3.51 30.01
CA GLY A 296 -4.34 4.42 28.96
C GLY A 296 -4.65 5.83 29.47
N ILE A 297 -5.21 6.66 28.61
CA ILE A 297 -5.75 7.98 28.97
C ILE A 297 -7.28 7.88 29.01
N ILE A 298 -7.91 8.32 30.11
CA ILE A 298 -9.32 8.73 30.06
C ILE A 298 -9.35 10.20 29.63
N ALA A 299 -9.90 10.44 28.45
CA ALA A 299 -10.13 11.75 27.89
C ALA A 299 -11.56 12.21 28.18
N VAL A 300 -11.71 13.48 28.55
CA VAL A 300 -13.00 14.17 28.72
C VAL A 300 -12.96 15.46 27.90
N THR A 301 -13.79 15.52 26.87
CA THR A 301 -13.90 16.67 25.95
C THR A 301 -15.12 17.50 26.29
N ASP A 302 -14.92 18.78 26.55
CA ASP A 302 -15.99 19.71 26.94
C ASP A 302 -16.88 20.13 25.75
N GLY A 303 -17.95 20.89 26.05
CA GLY A 303 -18.83 21.45 25.02
C GLY A 303 -18.19 22.41 24.01
N LYS A 304 -16.93 22.86 24.23
CA LYS A 304 -16.16 23.74 23.34
C LYS A 304 -15.13 22.97 22.50
N GLY A 305 -14.92 21.68 22.76
CA GLY A 305 -13.89 20.86 22.12
C GLY A 305 -12.55 20.83 22.87
N PHE A 306 -12.47 21.37 24.10
CA PHE A 306 -11.25 21.28 24.90
C PHE A 306 -11.19 19.91 25.60
N ALA A 307 -10.25 19.08 25.18
CA ALA A 307 -10.00 17.75 25.76
C ALA A 307 -9.01 17.81 26.93
N ARG A 308 -9.42 17.25 28.08
CA ARG A 308 -8.55 17.00 29.24
C ARG A 308 -8.32 15.50 29.39
N GLY A 309 -7.11 15.10 29.79
CA GLY A 309 -6.72 13.70 29.93
C GLY A 309 -6.20 13.37 31.31
N TRP A 310 -6.53 12.17 31.77
CA TRP A 310 -5.94 11.56 32.97
C TRP A 310 -5.27 10.25 32.59
N GLU A 311 -4.02 10.07 32.97
CA GLU A 311 -3.31 8.79 32.79
C GLU A 311 -3.75 7.79 33.86
N VAL A 312 -4.23 6.64 33.39
CA VAL A 312 -4.95 5.63 34.16
C VAL A 312 -4.13 4.35 34.19
N GLN A 313 -3.94 3.80 35.39
CA GLN A 313 -3.34 2.49 35.59
C GLN A 313 -4.35 1.63 36.37
N ALA A 314 -5.28 1.00 35.64
CA ALA A 314 -6.35 0.22 36.22
C ALA A 314 -5.87 -1.20 36.55
N ALA A 315 -5.91 -1.54 37.84
CA ALA A 315 -5.55 -2.87 38.37
C ALA A 315 -6.81 -3.65 38.83
N PRO A 316 -6.75 -4.98 39.01
CA PRO A 316 -7.90 -5.76 39.45
C PRO A 316 -8.50 -5.27 40.76
N GLY A 317 -9.82 -5.07 40.77
CA GLY A 317 -10.51 -4.66 41.98
C GLY A 317 -12.03 -4.57 41.82
N PRO A 318 -12.77 -4.55 42.95
CA PRO A 318 -14.21 -4.33 42.91
C PRO A 318 -14.55 -2.93 42.39
N LEU A 319 -15.68 -2.82 41.69
CA LEU A 319 -16.25 -1.56 41.23
C LEU A 319 -16.32 -0.52 42.37
N PRO A 320 -15.74 0.68 42.20
CA PRO A 320 -15.86 1.76 43.18
C PRO A 320 -17.30 2.23 43.34
N VAL A 321 -17.65 2.73 44.53
CA VAL A 321 -18.94 3.40 44.74
C VAL A 321 -18.90 4.77 44.06
N GLY A 322 -20.00 5.19 43.42
CA GLY A 322 -20.14 6.55 42.90
C GLY A 322 -19.70 6.80 41.45
N VAL A 323 -19.36 5.76 40.67
CA VAL A 323 -18.95 5.88 39.24
C VAL A 323 -20.00 5.39 38.23
N ASP A 324 -20.98 4.59 38.66
CA ASP A 324 -21.92 3.86 37.78
C ASP A 324 -23.35 4.45 37.81
N THR A 325 -23.52 5.67 38.32
CA THR A 325 -24.84 6.18 38.76
C THR A 325 -25.78 6.65 37.64
N ALA A 326 -25.22 7.06 36.50
CA ALA A 326 -25.98 7.53 35.33
C ALA A 326 -25.30 7.02 34.04
N THR A 327 -26.08 6.64 33.02
CA THR A 327 -25.54 6.35 31.69
C THR A 327 -25.19 7.65 30.97
N PHE A 328 -23.94 7.78 30.54
CA PHE A 328 -23.48 8.89 29.72
C PHE A 328 -23.54 8.48 28.24
N VAL A 329 -24.07 9.37 27.40
CA VAL A 329 -24.13 9.18 25.95
C VAL A 329 -23.21 10.19 25.32
N ASN A 330 -22.09 9.72 24.74
CA ASN A 330 -21.19 10.57 23.97
C ASN A 330 -21.99 11.27 22.87
N VAL A 331 -22.13 12.60 22.98
CA VAL A 331 -22.91 13.42 22.05
C VAL A 331 -22.05 13.68 20.83
N ALA A 332 -21.99 12.64 19.98
CA ALA A 332 -21.14 12.47 18.80
C ALA A 332 -20.50 13.79 18.34
N VAL A 333 -19.25 14.00 18.76
CA VAL A 333 -18.39 15.00 18.14
C VAL A 333 -18.13 14.49 16.75
N ASN A 334 -18.93 14.95 15.80
CA ASN A 334 -18.72 14.72 14.38
C ASN A 334 -17.51 15.55 13.92
N THR A 335 -16.34 15.13 14.36
CA THR A 335 -15.07 15.13 13.64
C THR A 335 -14.91 13.71 13.08
N ALA A 336 -15.59 13.25 12.02
CA ALA A 336 -16.16 13.98 10.89
C ALA A 336 -15.36 15.23 10.49
N ALA A 337 -14.04 15.04 10.38
CA ALA A 337 -13.35 15.45 9.16
C ALA A 337 -14.34 15.22 8.01
N THR A 338 -14.86 16.30 7.42
CA THR A 338 -16.04 16.21 6.57
C THR A 338 -15.60 15.75 5.19
N THR A 339 -15.32 14.45 5.07
CA THR A 339 -15.53 13.73 3.82
C THR A 339 -16.97 14.06 3.42
N PRO A 340 -17.21 14.86 2.36
CA PRO A 340 -18.56 15.21 2.00
C PRO A 340 -19.28 13.90 1.67
N ALA A 341 -20.51 13.73 2.16
CA ALA A 341 -21.34 12.62 1.72
C ALA A 341 -21.45 12.72 0.19
N ALA A 342 -20.71 11.85 -0.52
CA ALA A 342 -20.22 12.14 -1.86
C ALA A 342 -21.38 12.60 -2.75
N PRO A 343 -21.32 13.83 -3.32
CA PRO A 343 -22.50 14.51 -3.84
C PRO A 343 -23.19 13.60 -4.85
N LEU A 344 -24.48 13.29 -4.60
CA LEU A 344 -25.25 12.32 -5.37
C LEU A 344 -25.04 12.58 -6.87
N MET A 345 -24.35 11.66 -7.53
CA MET A 345 -23.81 11.90 -8.86
C MET A 345 -24.88 12.45 -9.79
N GLY A 346 -24.60 13.62 -10.38
CA GLY A 346 -25.43 14.18 -11.44
C GLY A 346 -25.53 13.19 -12.61
N PHE A 347 -26.58 13.31 -13.42
CA PHE A 347 -26.77 12.43 -14.57
C PHE A 347 -25.57 12.45 -15.55
N SER A 348 -24.86 13.58 -15.64
CA SER A 348 -23.56 13.70 -16.34
C SER A 348 -22.49 12.78 -15.74
N GLU A 349 -22.30 12.82 -14.43
CA GLU A 349 -21.27 12.06 -13.71
C GLU A 349 -21.57 10.57 -13.77
N ILE A 350 -22.82 10.14 -13.58
CA ILE A 350 -23.22 8.74 -13.75
C ILE A 350 -22.89 8.27 -15.18
N LEU A 351 -23.24 9.05 -16.20
CA LEU A 351 -22.96 8.69 -17.59
C LEU A 351 -21.45 8.65 -17.90
N PHE A 352 -20.67 9.57 -17.32
CA PHE A 352 -19.21 9.62 -17.45
C PHE A 352 -18.54 8.44 -16.74
N THR A 353 -18.92 8.13 -15.49
CA THR A 353 -18.46 6.96 -14.73
C THR A 353 -18.81 5.65 -15.44
N LEU A 354 -20.01 5.51 -16.01
CA LEU A 354 -20.35 4.32 -16.80
C LEU A 354 -19.57 4.26 -18.13
N GLY A 355 -19.26 5.42 -18.74
CA GLY A 355 -18.33 5.50 -19.87
C GLY A 355 -16.93 5.01 -19.51
N LEU A 356 -16.38 5.46 -18.38
CA LEU A 356 -15.09 4.99 -17.85
C LEU A 356 -15.13 3.51 -17.45
N ALA A 357 -16.24 3.01 -16.90
CA ALA A 357 -16.43 1.60 -16.59
C ALA A 357 -16.40 0.72 -17.85
N PHE A 358 -17.02 1.18 -18.95
CA PHE A 358 -16.98 0.49 -20.24
C PHE A 358 -15.56 0.49 -20.84
N VAL A 359 -14.86 1.62 -20.78
CA VAL A 359 -13.45 1.72 -21.21
C VAL A 359 -12.54 0.85 -20.34
N GLY A 360 -12.76 0.79 -19.03
CA GLY A 360 -12.07 -0.13 -18.12
C GLY A 360 -12.25 -1.58 -18.53
N GLY A 361 -13.50 -2.02 -18.75
CA GLY A 361 -13.80 -3.35 -19.28
C GLY A 361 -13.12 -3.64 -20.63
N LEU A 362 -13.05 -2.65 -21.52
CA LEU A 362 -12.30 -2.77 -22.77
C LEU A 362 -10.78 -2.98 -22.50
N VAL A 363 -10.19 -2.20 -21.60
CA VAL A 363 -8.77 -2.30 -21.20
C VAL A 363 -8.46 -3.65 -20.55
N LEU A 364 -9.41 -4.29 -19.85
CA LEU A 364 -9.22 -5.65 -19.31
C LEU A 364 -8.98 -6.71 -20.40
N ASN A 365 -9.39 -6.49 -21.66
CA ASN A 365 -9.01 -7.38 -22.78
C ASN A 365 -7.52 -7.30 -23.13
N LEU A 366 -6.84 -6.22 -22.74
CA LEU A 366 -5.41 -6.01 -22.96
C LEU A 366 -4.53 -6.64 -21.86
N MET A 367 -5.13 -7.15 -20.78
CA MET A 367 -4.38 -7.82 -19.72
C MET A 367 -3.82 -9.18 -20.17
N PRO A 368 -2.56 -9.52 -19.82
CA PRO A 368 -1.92 -10.76 -20.27
C PRO A 368 -2.65 -12.05 -19.89
N CYS A 369 -3.48 -12.05 -18.84
CA CYS A 369 -4.23 -13.20 -18.38
C CYS A 369 -5.47 -13.53 -19.22
N VAL A 370 -6.05 -12.55 -19.94
CA VAL A 370 -7.33 -12.68 -20.66
C VAL A 370 -7.11 -13.07 -22.14
N LEU A 371 -6.05 -12.51 -22.75
CA LEU A 371 -5.58 -12.81 -24.11
C LEU A 371 -5.46 -14.32 -24.47
N PRO A 372 -5.01 -15.24 -23.60
CA PRO A 372 -4.91 -16.67 -23.89
C PRO A 372 -6.29 -17.31 -24.15
N VAL A 373 -7.29 -16.97 -23.34
CA VAL A 373 -8.66 -17.51 -23.50
C VAL A 373 -9.32 -16.92 -24.74
N LEU A 374 -9.13 -15.62 -24.99
CA LEU A 374 -9.64 -14.93 -26.17
C LEU A 374 -9.07 -15.51 -27.48
N THR A 375 -7.76 -15.77 -27.54
CA THR A 375 -7.12 -16.30 -28.76
C THR A 375 -7.57 -17.72 -29.09
N ILE A 376 -7.70 -18.61 -28.09
CA ILE A 376 -8.24 -19.97 -28.27
C ILE A 376 -9.68 -19.91 -28.79
N LYS A 377 -10.54 -19.08 -28.18
CA LYS A 377 -11.95 -18.98 -28.60
C LYS A 377 -12.13 -18.26 -29.94
N ALA A 378 -11.26 -17.31 -30.28
CA ALA A 378 -11.23 -16.66 -31.60
C ALA A 378 -10.83 -17.65 -32.70
N ALA A 379 -9.89 -18.57 -32.44
CA ALA A 379 -9.58 -19.66 -33.37
C ALA A 379 -10.78 -20.62 -33.54
N GLY A 380 -11.51 -20.93 -32.46
CA GLY A 380 -12.77 -21.68 -32.53
C GLY A 380 -13.86 -21.00 -33.37
N LEU A 381 -13.94 -19.65 -33.32
CA LEU A 381 -14.89 -18.87 -34.11
C LEU A 381 -14.63 -18.97 -35.64
N VAL A 382 -13.40 -19.29 -36.06
CA VAL A 382 -13.08 -19.55 -37.49
C VAL A 382 -13.79 -20.81 -38.00
N HIS A 383 -14.02 -21.81 -37.15
CA HIS A 383 -14.74 -23.03 -37.54
C HIS A 383 -16.26 -22.80 -37.67
N THR A 384 -16.86 -21.92 -36.86
CA THR A 384 -18.29 -21.55 -36.97
C THR A 384 -18.56 -20.37 -37.93
N ALA A 385 -17.52 -19.79 -38.53
CA ALA A 385 -17.62 -18.64 -39.45
C ALA A 385 -18.48 -18.88 -40.70
N HIS A 386 -18.78 -20.15 -41.04
CA HIS A 386 -19.70 -20.50 -42.12
C HIS A 386 -21.18 -20.20 -41.80
N ASN A 387 -21.56 -20.15 -40.51
CA ASN A 387 -22.94 -19.93 -40.07
C ASN A 387 -23.10 -18.59 -39.32
N PRO A 388 -23.48 -17.47 -39.99
CA PRO A 388 -23.54 -16.16 -39.36
C PRO A 388 -24.65 -16.00 -38.31
N LYS A 389 -25.68 -16.85 -38.31
CA LYS A 389 -26.69 -16.91 -37.22
C LYS A 389 -26.11 -17.55 -35.95
N GLU A 390 -25.32 -18.60 -36.12
CA GLU A 390 -24.73 -19.40 -35.03
C GLU A 390 -23.61 -18.63 -34.33
N SER A 391 -22.69 -18.03 -35.10
CA SER A 391 -21.64 -17.13 -34.58
C SER A 391 -22.21 -16.01 -33.69
N ARG A 392 -23.26 -15.32 -34.14
CA ARG A 392 -23.96 -14.29 -33.33
C ARG A 392 -24.57 -14.86 -32.05
N ALA A 393 -25.17 -16.05 -32.10
CA ALA A 393 -25.74 -16.71 -30.93
C ALA A 393 -24.65 -17.08 -29.90
N HIS A 394 -23.47 -17.55 -30.32
CA HIS A 394 -22.32 -17.76 -29.44
C HIS A 394 -21.80 -16.45 -28.84
N GLY A 395 -21.77 -15.36 -29.61
CA GLY A 395 -21.39 -14.02 -29.14
C GLY A 395 -22.30 -13.51 -28.02
N VAL A 396 -23.63 -13.58 -28.22
CA VAL A 396 -24.62 -13.17 -27.21
C VAL A 396 -24.59 -14.10 -25.98
N ALA A 397 -24.42 -15.41 -26.16
CA ALA A 397 -24.29 -16.33 -25.03
C ALA A 397 -23.04 -16.06 -24.18
N TYR A 398 -21.91 -15.72 -24.81
CA TYR A 398 -20.68 -15.31 -24.12
C TYR A 398 -20.86 -14.02 -23.32
N LEU A 399 -21.48 -13.00 -23.93
CA LEU A 399 -21.86 -11.75 -23.24
C LEU A 399 -22.71 -12.05 -21.99
N GLY A 400 -23.72 -12.92 -22.12
CA GLY A 400 -24.55 -13.35 -20.99
C GLY A 400 -23.72 -14.00 -19.87
N GLY A 401 -22.79 -14.89 -20.19
CA GLY A 401 -21.92 -15.55 -19.21
C GLY A 401 -21.01 -14.57 -18.46
N VAL A 402 -20.43 -13.60 -19.17
CA VAL A 402 -19.58 -12.55 -18.57
C VAL A 402 -20.41 -11.61 -17.69
N VAL A 403 -21.54 -11.10 -18.20
CA VAL A 403 -22.39 -10.15 -17.45
C VAL A 403 -23.00 -10.79 -16.21
N VAL A 404 -23.43 -12.06 -16.27
CA VAL A 404 -23.89 -12.81 -15.08
C VAL A 404 -22.78 -12.98 -14.05
N CYS A 405 -21.53 -13.22 -14.47
CA CYS A 405 -20.39 -13.31 -13.55
C CYS A 405 -20.14 -11.98 -12.81
N PHE A 406 -20.01 -10.87 -13.55
CA PHE A 406 -19.76 -9.56 -12.94
C PHE A 406 -20.95 -9.07 -12.09
N ALA A 407 -22.19 -9.32 -12.51
CA ALA A 407 -23.37 -9.02 -11.70
C ALA A 407 -23.43 -9.85 -10.41
N ALA A 408 -23.05 -11.14 -10.45
CA ALA A 408 -22.97 -11.97 -9.25
C ALA A 408 -21.89 -11.48 -8.28
N ILE A 409 -20.70 -11.11 -8.78
CA ILE A 409 -19.62 -10.53 -7.96
C ILE A 409 -20.08 -9.21 -7.32
N GLY A 410 -20.68 -8.29 -8.09
CA GLY A 410 -21.22 -7.03 -7.56
C GLY A 410 -22.31 -7.24 -6.51
N ALA A 411 -23.21 -8.21 -6.72
CA ALA A 411 -24.26 -8.56 -5.77
C ALA A 411 -23.72 -9.17 -4.47
N ILE A 412 -22.69 -10.02 -4.55
CA ILE A 412 -22.01 -10.59 -3.37
C ILE A 412 -21.32 -9.49 -2.56
N LEU A 413 -20.58 -8.59 -3.21
CA LEU A 413 -19.91 -7.47 -2.55
C LEU A 413 -20.91 -6.51 -1.87
N LEU A 414 -22.07 -6.26 -2.50
CA LEU A 414 -23.14 -5.47 -1.88
C LEU A 414 -23.82 -6.20 -0.72
N ALA A 415 -23.96 -7.53 -0.77
CA ALA A 415 -24.48 -8.31 0.35
C ALA A 415 -23.54 -8.30 1.56
N LEU A 416 -22.22 -8.43 1.33
CA LEU A 416 -21.20 -8.30 2.39
C LEU A 416 -21.20 -6.88 3.00
N ARG A 417 -21.22 -5.84 2.16
CA ARG A 417 -21.37 -4.44 2.61
C ARG A 417 -22.63 -4.22 3.46
N ALA A 418 -23.74 -4.88 3.12
CA ALA A 418 -24.99 -4.82 3.88
C ALA A 418 -24.96 -5.64 5.20
N ALA A 419 -24.10 -6.65 5.31
CA ALA A 419 -23.86 -7.41 6.53
C ALA A 419 -22.91 -6.71 7.52
N GLY A 420 -22.29 -5.60 7.12
CA GLY A 420 -21.32 -4.84 7.93
C GLY A 420 -19.85 -5.22 7.68
N GLU A 421 -19.59 -6.34 7.01
CA GLU A 421 -18.25 -6.71 6.55
C GLU A 421 -17.85 -5.86 5.33
N GLN A 422 -17.02 -4.84 5.54
CA GLN A 422 -16.42 -4.07 4.45
C GLN A 422 -15.29 -4.87 3.79
N ALA A 423 -15.66 -5.91 3.05
CA ALA A 423 -14.77 -6.78 2.27
C ALA A 423 -14.13 -6.02 1.08
N GLY A 424 -13.21 -5.10 1.39
CA GLY A 424 -12.42 -4.37 0.40
C GLY A 424 -11.46 -5.31 -0.34
N LEU A 425 -11.64 -5.44 -1.66
CA LEU A 425 -10.79 -6.29 -2.53
C LEU A 425 -9.28 -5.97 -2.45
N GLY A 426 -8.90 -4.79 -1.96
CA GLY A 426 -7.51 -4.42 -1.70
C GLY A 426 -6.92 -5.00 -0.41
N PHE A 427 -7.71 -5.24 0.64
CA PHE A 427 -7.21 -5.74 1.94
C PHE A 427 -6.64 -7.16 1.83
N GLN A 428 -7.21 -7.98 0.92
CA GLN A 428 -6.68 -9.30 0.60
C GLN A 428 -5.27 -9.26 -0.03
N LEU A 429 -4.84 -8.12 -0.59
CA LEU A 429 -3.47 -7.90 -1.08
C LEU A 429 -2.53 -7.29 -0.02
N GLN A 430 -3.04 -6.97 1.18
CA GLN A 430 -2.23 -6.61 2.36
C GLN A 430 -1.93 -7.82 3.25
N TYR A 431 -2.60 -8.95 3.06
CA TYR A 431 -2.39 -10.17 3.84
C TYR A 431 -1.30 -11.06 3.21
N PRO A 432 -0.12 -11.24 3.85
CA PRO A 432 1.04 -11.86 3.20
C PRO A 432 0.80 -13.25 2.57
N PRO A 433 0.08 -14.20 3.22
CA PRO A 433 -0.22 -15.50 2.63
C PRO A 433 -1.06 -15.47 1.35
N VAL A 434 -1.93 -14.46 1.18
CA VAL A 434 -2.78 -14.32 -0.03
C VAL A 434 -1.99 -13.67 -1.16
N THR A 435 -1.18 -12.65 -0.87
CA THR A 435 -0.20 -12.09 -1.83
C THR A 435 0.76 -13.18 -2.33
N ALA A 436 1.28 -14.02 -1.41
CA ALA A 436 2.09 -15.20 -1.72
C ALA A 436 1.36 -16.21 -2.62
N PHE A 437 0.10 -16.55 -2.32
CA PHE A 437 -0.71 -17.45 -3.13
C PHE A 437 -0.91 -16.92 -4.55
N PHE A 438 -1.27 -15.64 -4.72
CA PHE A 438 -1.45 -15.05 -6.05
C PHE A 438 -0.14 -14.97 -6.84
N ALA A 439 1.00 -14.72 -6.18
CA ALA A 439 2.32 -14.78 -6.84
C ALA A 439 2.62 -16.18 -7.40
N LEU A 440 2.35 -17.24 -6.64
CA LEU A 440 2.51 -18.63 -7.11
C LEU A 440 1.55 -19.00 -8.25
N VAL A 441 0.30 -18.52 -8.21
CA VAL A 441 -0.68 -18.74 -9.29
C VAL A 441 -0.26 -18.02 -10.57
N MET A 442 0.15 -16.75 -10.51
CA MET A 442 0.62 -16.00 -11.67
C MET A 442 1.91 -16.59 -12.27
N PHE A 443 2.80 -17.10 -11.42
CA PHE A 443 4.00 -17.83 -11.86
C PHE A 443 3.64 -19.14 -12.59
N ALA A 444 2.68 -19.91 -12.07
CA ALA A 444 2.18 -21.13 -12.72
C ALA A 444 1.51 -20.85 -14.08
N VAL A 445 0.75 -19.75 -14.19
CA VAL A 445 0.18 -19.28 -15.47
C VAL A 445 1.29 -18.89 -16.45
N GLY A 446 2.31 -18.14 -16.01
CA GLY A 446 3.48 -17.81 -16.84
C GLY A 446 4.19 -19.05 -17.39
N LEU A 447 4.37 -20.09 -16.58
CA LEU A 447 4.95 -21.38 -17.01
C LEU A 447 4.06 -22.12 -18.03
N ASN A 448 2.72 -22.04 -17.90
CA ASN A 448 1.80 -22.58 -18.91
C ASN A 448 1.89 -21.80 -20.24
N LEU A 449 1.95 -20.46 -20.19
CA LEU A 449 2.11 -19.63 -21.38
C LEU A 449 3.42 -19.92 -22.12
N LEU A 450 4.51 -20.19 -21.40
CA LEU A 450 5.78 -20.67 -21.98
C LEU A 450 5.71 -22.08 -22.62
N GLY A 451 4.62 -22.84 -22.46
CA GLY A 451 4.53 -24.22 -22.94
C GLY A 451 5.38 -25.22 -22.14
N VAL A 452 5.84 -24.82 -20.94
CA VAL A 452 6.56 -25.73 -20.03
C VAL A 452 5.66 -26.92 -19.69
N PHE A 453 4.36 -26.69 -19.55
CA PHE A 453 3.33 -27.72 -19.52
C PHE A 453 2.09 -27.26 -20.29
N GLU A 454 1.57 -28.14 -21.15
CA GLU A 454 0.21 -28.01 -21.66
C GLU A 454 -0.72 -28.56 -20.57
N MET A 455 -1.64 -27.72 -20.09
CA MET A 455 -2.61 -28.13 -19.07
C MET A 455 -3.73 -28.94 -19.76
N GLY A 456 -3.46 -30.22 -20.01
CA GLY A 456 -4.44 -31.15 -20.54
C GLY A 456 -5.72 -31.14 -19.71
N GLY A 457 -6.88 -31.22 -20.38
CA GLY A 457 -8.19 -30.84 -19.82
C GLY A 457 -8.67 -31.59 -18.57
N SER A 458 -7.94 -32.62 -18.12
CA SER A 458 -8.21 -33.37 -16.88
C SER A 458 -8.05 -32.52 -15.61
N LEU A 459 -7.07 -31.62 -15.53
CA LEU A 459 -6.88 -30.78 -14.35
C LEU A 459 -7.89 -29.62 -14.27
N MET A 460 -8.42 -29.18 -15.42
CA MET A 460 -9.56 -28.25 -15.51
C MET A 460 -10.93 -28.97 -15.47
N GLY A 461 -10.93 -30.29 -15.24
CA GLY A 461 -12.02 -31.23 -15.59
C GLY A 461 -13.42 -30.90 -15.06
N VAL A 462 -13.51 -30.20 -13.92
CA VAL A 462 -14.80 -29.81 -13.31
C VAL A 462 -15.49 -28.68 -14.08
N GLY A 463 -14.75 -27.86 -14.82
CA GLY A 463 -15.28 -26.76 -15.65
C GLY A 463 -15.14 -26.97 -17.16
N SER A 464 -14.06 -27.61 -17.63
CA SER A 464 -13.77 -27.80 -19.05
C SER A 464 -14.87 -28.60 -19.77
N GLY A 465 -15.30 -29.74 -19.22
CA GLY A 465 -16.35 -30.58 -19.82
C GLY A 465 -17.75 -29.95 -19.92
N LEU A 466 -17.96 -28.77 -19.31
CA LEU A 466 -19.17 -27.96 -19.46
C LEU A 466 -18.98 -26.81 -20.46
N ALA A 467 -17.76 -26.29 -20.57
CA ALA A 467 -17.32 -25.30 -21.56
C ALA A 467 -17.11 -25.89 -22.96
N GLU A 468 -16.69 -27.16 -23.06
CA GLU A 468 -16.46 -27.93 -24.28
C GLU A 468 -17.77 -28.42 -24.94
N ARG A 469 -18.94 -28.24 -24.28
CA ARG A 469 -20.24 -28.55 -24.86
C ARG A 469 -20.52 -27.60 -26.04
N GLY A 470 -20.47 -28.14 -27.26
CA GLY A 470 -20.79 -27.41 -28.48
C GLY A 470 -22.17 -26.74 -28.44
N GLY A 471 -22.28 -25.58 -29.10
CA GLY A 471 -23.47 -24.74 -29.12
C GLY A 471 -23.38 -23.52 -28.18
N THR A 472 -24.53 -22.93 -27.87
CA THR A 472 -24.62 -21.69 -27.08
C THR A 472 -24.31 -21.89 -25.59
N SER A 473 -24.54 -23.08 -25.05
CA SER A 473 -24.26 -23.39 -23.63
C SER A 473 -22.77 -23.34 -23.29
N GLY A 474 -21.90 -24.02 -24.05
CA GLY A 474 -20.45 -23.88 -23.88
C GLY A 474 -19.95 -22.45 -24.12
N ALA A 475 -20.59 -21.71 -25.03
CA ALA A 475 -20.28 -20.29 -25.25
C ALA A 475 -20.60 -19.40 -24.04
N PHE A 476 -21.64 -19.72 -23.25
CA PHE A 476 -21.96 -19.09 -21.96
C PHE A 476 -20.98 -19.48 -20.86
N PHE A 477 -20.70 -20.77 -20.66
CA PHE A 477 -19.79 -21.23 -19.60
C PHE A 477 -18.34 -20.78 -19.84
N THR A 478 -17.87 -20.71 -21.09
CA THR A 478 -16.58 -20.06 -21.42
C THR A 478 -16.57 -18.55 -21.12
N GLY A 479 -17.72 -17.87 -21.07
CA GLY A 479 -17.83 -16.49 -20.61
C GLY A 479 -17.71 -16.37 -19.09
N LEU A 480 -18.46 -17.20 -18.38
CA LEU A 480 -18.42 -17.28 -16.91
C LEU A 480 -16.99 -17.60 -16.41
N LEU A 481 -16.33 -18.60 -17.01
CA LEU A 481 -14.97 -19.00 -16.65
C LEU A 481 -13.93 -17.94 -17.01
N ALA A 482 -14.06 -17.27 -18.17
CA ALA A 482 -13.13 -16.19 -18.56
C ALA A 482 -13.18 -15.00 -17.59
N ALA A 483 -14.38 -14.62 -17.14
CA ALA A 483 -14.57 -13.57 -16.14
C ALA A 483 -13.99 -13.98 -14.77
N PHE A 484 -14.28 -15.19 -14.30
CA PHE A 484 -13.80 -15.70 -13.01
C PHE A 484 -12.27 -15.85 -12.96
N VAL A 485 -11.65 -16.43 -14.00
CA VAL A 485 -10.18 -16.59 -14.10
C VAL A 485 -9.48 -15.24 -14.34
N GLY A 486 -10.18 -14.24 -14.89
CA GLY A 486 -9.69 -12.87 -15.00
C GLY A 486 -9.62 -12.14 -13.66
N ALA A 487 -10.56 -12.36 -12.74
CA ALA A 487 -10.72 -11.57 -11.51
C ALA A 487 -9.41 -11.33 -10.68
N PRO A 488 -8.51 -12.32 -10.49
CA PRO A 488 -7.26 -12.10 -9.73
C PRO A 488 -6.32 -11.03 -10.31
N CYS A 489 -6.28 -10.85 -11.64
CA CYS A 489 -5.42 -9.84 -12.26
C CYS A 489 -6.09 -8.47 -12.38
N VAL A 490 -7.43 -8.43 -12.35
CA VAL A 490 -8.22 -7.20 -12.32
C VAL A 490 -8.01 -6.43 -11.01
N GLY A 491 -7.90 -7.15 -9.89
CA GLY A 491 -7.80 -6.60 -8.53
C GLY A 491 -6.82 -5.44 -8.37
N PRO A 492 -5.49 -5.63 -8.55
CA PRO A 492 -4.50 -4.58 -8.30
C PRO A 492 -4.69 -3.31 -9.14
N PHE A 493 -5.15 -3.44 -10.39
CA PHE A 493 -5.26 -2.31 -11.33
C PHE A 493 -6.61 -1.59 -11.27
N MET A 494 -7.69 -2.25 -10.83
CA MET A 494 -9.01 -1.65 -10.70
C MET A 494 -9.41 -1.35 -9.24
N ALA A 495 -8.60 -1.70 -8.24
CA ALA A 495 -8.90 -1.42 -6.83
C ALA A 495 -9.28 0.05 -6.55
N PRO A 496 -8.60 1.10 -7.07
CA PRO A 496 -9.02 2.49 -6.85
C PRO A 496 -10.36 2.84 -7.52
N ALA A 497 -10.62 2.28 -8.71
CA ALA A 497 -11.86 2.48 -9.46
C ALA A 497 -13.05 1.75 -8.80
N PHE A 498 -12.81 0.58 -8.21
CA PHE A 498 -13.82 -0.15 -7.45
C PHE A 498 -14.03 0.44 -6.05
N ALA A 499 -13.00 0.94 -5.37
CA ALA A 499 -13.16 1.63 -4.08
C ALA A 499 -14.05 2.88 -4.22
N SER A 500 -13.74 3.76 -5.19
CA SER A 500 -14.56 4.93 -5.50
C SER A 500 -15.97 4.55 -5.95
N ALA A 501 -16.15 3.52 -6.79
CA ALA A 501 -17.48 3.02 -7.13
C ALA A 501 -18.26 2.46 -5.92
N LEU A 502 -17.60 1.71 -5.02
CA LEU A 502 -18.22 1.11 -3.83
C LEU A 502 -18.65 2.14 -2.79
N SER A 503 -18.18 3.38 -2.83
CA SER A 503 -18.75 4.47 -2.01
C SER A 503 -20.25 4.68 -2.31
N GLN A 504 -20.66 4.48 -3.56
CA GLN A 504 -21.94 4.93 -4.11
C GLN A 504 -23.14 4.07 -3.69
N PRO A 505 -24.38 4.58 -3.91
CA PRO A 505 -25.60 3.79 -3.79
C PRO A 505 -25.57 2.47 -4.59
N ALA A 506 -26.15 1.42 -4.01
CA ALA A 506 -26.14 0.06 -4.58
C ALA A 506 -26.56 -0.06 -6.07
N PRO A 507 -27.55 0.70 -6.60
CA PRO A 507 -27.88 0.65 -8.03
C PRO A 507 -26.73 1.11 -8.94
N ILE A 508 -25.94 2.10 -8.52
CA ILE A 508 -24.79 2.62 -9.28
C ILE A 508 -23.65 1.59 -9.26
N VAL A 509 -23.40 0.96 -8.11
CA VAL A 509 -22.43 -0.15 -8.00
C VAL A 509 -22.79 -1.28 -8.98
N MET A 510 -24.04 -1.74 -8.98
CA MET A 510 -24.49 -2.78 -9.91
C MET A 510 -24.37 -2.35 -11.38
N ALA A 511 -24.70 -1.11 -11.71
CA ALA A 511 -24.55 -0.58 -13.06
C ALA A 511 -23.08 -0.58 -13.52
N VAL A 512 -22.15 -0.16 -12.65
CA VAL A 512 -20.70 -0.19 -12.94
C VAL A 512 -20.22 -1.63 -13.19
N PHE A 513 -20.53 -2.59 -12.31
CA PHE A 513 -20.12 -3.99 -12.51
C PHE A 513 -20.68 -4.59 -13.82
N ILE A 514 -21.96 -4.34 -14.13
CA ILE A 514 -22.58 -4.78 -15.38
C ILE A 514 -21.88 -4.16 -16.59
N VAL A 515 -21.59 -2.85 -16.57
CA VAL A 515 -20.98 -2.13 -17.70
C VAL A 515 -19.51 -2.50 -17.90
N VAL A 516 -18.74 -2.78 -16.84
CA VAL A 516 -17.40 -3.41 -16.95
C VAL A 516 -17.50 -4.78 -17.63
N GLY A 517 -18.47 -5.62 -17.25
CA GLY A 517 -18.71 -6.92 -17.89
C GLY A 517 -19.09 -6.81 -19.37
N ILE A 518 -19.91 -5.82 -19.74
CA ILE A 518 -20.24 -5.52 -21.14
C ILE A 518 -18.99 -5.06 -21.90
N GLY A 519 -18.17 -4.17 -21.32
CA GLY A 519 -16.90 -3.71 -21.91
C GLY A 519 -15.90 -4.85 -22.14
N LEU A 520 -15.79 -5.78 -21.18
CA LEU A 520 -14.95 -6.97 -21.30
C LEU A 520 -15.42 -7.87 -22.46
N ALA A 521 -16.72 -8.11 -22.59
CA ALA A 521 -17.26 -8.96 -23.66
C ALA A 521 -17.33 -8.28 -25.04
N ALA A 522 -17.29 -6.94 -25.11
CA ALA A 522 -17.55 -6.17 -26.32
C ALA A 522 -16.69 -6.56 -27.54
N PRO A 523 -15.37 -6.81 -27.44
CA PRO A 523 -14.56 -7.21 -28.60
C PRO A 523 -14.99 -8.55 -29.20
N PHE A 524 -15.31 -9.55 -28.37
CA PHE A 524 -15.75 -10.86 -28.84
C PHE A 524 -17.15 -10.79 -29.48
N VAL A 525 -18.06 -9.99 -28.91
CA VAL A 525 -19.38 -9.73 -29.49
C VAL A 525 -19.24 -9.03 -30.85
N LEU A 526 -18.42 -7.98 -30.95
CA LEU A 526 -18.19 -7.25 -32.19
C LEU A 526 -17.64 -8.14 -33.30
N LEU A 527 -16.66 -9.00 -32.99
CA LEU A 527 -16.14 -10.01 -33.93
C LEU A 527 -17.21 -11.03 -34.36
N SER A 528 -18.10 -11.45 -33.44
CA SER A 528 -19.21 -12.37 -33.74
C SER A 528 -20.28 -11.75 -34.64
N PHE A 529 -20.46 -10.43 -34.61
CA PHE A 529 -21.42 -9.72 -35.47
C PHE A 529 -20.84 -9.32 -36.83
N THR A 530 -19.52 -9.11 -36.92
CA THR A 530 -18.83 -8.56 -38.12
C THR A 530 -17.96 -9.60 -38.83
N PRO A 531 -18.52 -10.42 -39.76
CA PRO A 531 -17.82 -11.53 -40.42
C PRO A 531 -16.70 -11.10 -41.40
N ALA A 532 -16.46 -9.80 -41.57
CA ALA A 532 -15.33 -9.28 -42.34
C ALA A 532 -13.99 -9.52 -41.60
N PHE A 533 -13.93 -9.29 -40.29
CA PHE A 533 -12.68 -9.45 -39.52
C PHE A 533 -12.21 -10.91 -39.43
N ALA A 534 -13.14 -11.86 -39.46
CA ALA A 534 -12.83 -13.29 -39.54
C ALA A 534 -12.02 -13.69 -40.80
N LYS A 535 -12.01 -12.84 -41.85
CA LYS A 535 -11.18 -13.03 -43.07
C LYS A 535 -9.80 -12.38 -42.98
N VAL A 536 -9.57 -11.50 -42.00
CA VAL A 536 -8.32 -10.74 -41.81
C VAL A 536 -7.44 -11.40 -40.74
N LEU A 537 -8.04 -12.14 -39.80
CA LEU A 537 -7.30 -12.89 -38.79
C LEU A 537 -6.37 -13.94 -39.43
N PRO A 538 -5.07 -13.97 -39.07
CA PRO A 538 -4.16 -15.00 -39.55
C PRO A 538 -4.55 -16.38 -39.01
N LYS A 539 -4.35 -17.42 -39.82
CA LYS A 539 -4.63 -18.81 -39.43
C LYS A 539 -3.81 -19.19 -38.17
N PRO A 540 -4.39 -19.93 -37.21
CA PRO A 540 -3.66 -20.39 -36.03
C PRO A 540 -2.46 -21.25 -36.45
N GLY A 541 -1.33 -21.05 -35.77
CA GLY A 541 -0.03 -21.61 -36.15
C GLY A 541 1.11 -20.99 -35.35
N ARG A 542 2.36 -21.19 -35.81
CA ARG A 542 3.59 -20.88 -35.04
C ARG A 542 3.67 -19.45 -34.48
N TRP A 543 3.10 -18.46 -35.15
CA TRP A 543 3.06 -17.08 -34.65
C TRP A 543 2.23 -16.93 -33.36
N MET A 544 1.12 -17.65 -33.23
CA MET A 544 0.27 -17.65 -32.03
C MET A 544 0.99 -18.29 -30.83
N GLU A 545 1.79 -19.32 -31.07
CA GLU A 545 2.65 -19.95 -30.05
C GLU A 545 3.72 -18.96 -29.54
N THR A 546 4.44 -18.29 -30.45
CA THR A 546 5.42 -17.24 -30.08
C THR A 546 4.75 -16.06 -29.36
N PHE A 547 3.55 -15.64 -29.78
CA PHE A 547 2.80 -14.59 -29.10
C PHE A 547 2.40 -14.99 -27.67
N ARG A 548 1.93 -16.24 -27.45
CA ARG A 548 1.64 -16.77 -26.11
C ARG A 548 2.89 -16.78 -25.21
N GLN A 549 4.03 -17.18 -25.76
CA GLN A 549 5.31 -17.17 -25.05
C GLN A 549 5.77 -15.75 -24.69
N VAL A 550 5.56 -14.76 -25.56
CA VAL A 550 5.87 -13.34 -25.27
C VAL A 550 4.97 -12.79 -24.13
N LEU A 551 3.70 -13.19 -24.07
CA LEU A 551 2.79 -12.80 -22.98
C LEU A 551 3.15 -13.38 -21.61
N ALA A 552 4.02 -14.39 -21.54
CA ALA A 552 4.51 -14.92 -20.27
C ALA A 552 5.43 -13.94 -19.52
N PHE A 553 6.20 -13.10 -20.23
CA PHE A 553 7.15 -12.17 -19.61
C PHE A 553 6.46 -11.09 -18.75
N PRO A 554 5.38 -10.42 -19.20
CA PRO A 554 4.52 -9.60 -18.34
C PRO A 554 4.03 -10.31 -17.08
N MET A 555 3.71 -11.61 -17.13
CA MET A 555 3.27 -12.35 -15.95
C MET A 555 4.39 -12.52 -14.94
N PHE A 556 5.60 -12.85 -15.38
CA PHE A 556 6.76 -12.89 -14.48
C PHE A 556 7.11 -11.50 -13.91
N ILE A 557 6.88 -10.41 -14.65
CA ILE A 557 6.99 -9.04 -14.13
C ILE A 557 5.95 -8.78 -13.02
N THR A 558 4.69 -9.22 -13.18
CA THR A 558 3.69 -9.12 -12.10
C THR A 558 4.05 -9.97 -10.87
N VAL A 559 4.70 -11.13 -11.05
CA VAL A 559 5.22 -11.92 -9.92
C VAL A 559 6.34 -11.19 -9.19
N LEU A 560 7.28 -10.56 -9.90
CA LEU A 560 8.33 -9.74 -9.29
C LEU A 560 7.75 -8.55 -8.52
N TRP A 561 6.70 -7.91 -9.04
CA TRP A 561 6.00 -6.84 -8.34
C TRP A 561 5.27 -7.33 -7.09
N LEU A 562 4.56 -8.47 -7.15
CA LEU A 562 3.93 -9.09 -5.98
C LEU A 562 4.95 -9.51 -4.91
N LEU A 563 6.15 -9.96 -5.30
CA LEU A 563 7.24 -10.26 -4.36
C LEU A 563 7.82 -9.00 -3.71
N TRP A 564 7.87 -7.87 -4.42
CA TRP A 564 8.26 -6.58 -3.85
C TRP A 564 7.19 -6.06 -2.87
N VAL A 565 5.91 -6.19 -3.20
CA VAL A 565 4.79 -5.89 -2.29
C VAL A 565 4.85 -6.77 -1.04
N LEU A 566 5.10 -8.08 -1.19
CA LEU A 566 5.26 -9.02 -0.09
C LEU A 566 6.45 -8.67 0.83
N ALA A 567 7.55 -8.17 0.26
CA ALA A 567 8.72 -7.69 1.02
C ALA A 567 8.45 -6.44 1.85
N GLY A 568 7.38 -5.68 1.54
CA GLY A 568 6.87 -4.59 2.37
C GLY A 568 5.85 -5.01 3.43
N GLN A 569 5.43 -6.28 3.44
CA GLN A 569 4.41 -6.85 4.33
C GLN A 569 4.94 -7.97 5.25
N SER A 570 6.15 -8.46 4.98
CA SER A 570 6.76 -9.59 5.68
C SER A 570 8.27 -9.58 5.54
N ASP A 571 8.97 -10.16 6.51
CA ASP A 571 10.42 -10.30 6.50
C ASP A 571 10.94 -11.05 5.27
N ALA A 572 12.26 -10.94 5.04
CA ALA A 572 12.95 -11.59 3.92
C ALA A 572 12.67 -13.11 3.82
N GLU A 573 12.39 -13.79 4.94
CA GLU A 573 12.01 -15.20 4.98
C GLU A 573 10.71 -15.49 4.20
N GLY A 574 9.72 -14.58 4.25
CA GLY A 574 8.46 -14.74 3.51
C GLY A 574 8.66 -14.70 2.00
N VAL A 575 9.50 -13.79 1.52
CA VAL A 575 9.91 -13.69 0.09
C VAL A 575 10.67 -14.95 -0.33
N ILE A 576 11.59 -15.44 0.50
CA ILE A 576 12.35 -16.67 0.26
C ILE A 576 11.43 -17.89 0.20
N ALA A 577 10.42 -17.99 1.08
CA ALA A 577 9.45 -19.08 1.08
C ALA A 577 8.63 -19.14 -0.21
N VAL A 578 8.20 -17.99 -0.75
CA VAL A 578 7.49 -17.95 -2.05
C VAL A 578 8.40 -18.32 -3.21
N LEU A 579 9.66 -17.86 -3.22
CA LEU A 579 10.64 -18.26 -4.24
C LEU A 579 10.93 -19.78 -4.19
N ALA A 580 11.08 -20.35 -2.99
CA ALA A 580 11.22 -21.79 -2.80
C ALA A 580 9.96 -22.56 -3.27
N GLY A 581 8.77 -22.04 -2.98
CA GLY A 581 7.50 -22.57 -3.49
C GLY A 581 7.43 -22.56 -5.01
N ALA A 582 7.84 -21.46 -5.66
CA ALA A 582 7.88 -21.32 -7.11
C ALA A 582 8.85 -22.31 -7.77
N ILE A 583 10.06 -22.47 -7.20
CA ILE A 583 11.05 -23.46 -7.66
C ILE A 583 10.50 -24.89 -7.50
N THR A 584 9.89 -25.21 -6.36
CA THR A 584 9.30 -26.53 -6.09
C THR A 584 8.16 -26.84 -7.05
N LEU A 585 7.30 -25.86 -7.34
CA LEU A 585 6.20 -25.95 -8.30
C LEU A 585 6.72 -26.17 -9.73
N ALA A 586 7.74 -25.40 -10.16
CA ALA A 586 8.38 -25.58 -11.47
C ALA A 586 9.02 -26.98 -11.62
N PHE A 587 9.70 -27.46 -10.58
CA PHE A 587 10.30 -28.80 -10.56
C PHE A 587 9.24 -29.91 -10.59
N GLY A 588 8.17 -29.80 -9.80
CA GLY A 588 7.06 -30.74 -9.79
C GLY A 588 6.35 -30.84 -11.14
N ILE A 589 6.12 -29.70 -11.80
CA ILE A 589 5.56 -29.62 -13.16
C ILE A 589 6.47 -30.31 -14.19
N TRP A 590 7.78 -30.04 -14.15
CA TRP A 590 8.76 -30.68 -15.03
C TRP A 590 8.82 -32.20 -14.82
N LEU A 591 8.81 -32.63 -13.56
CA LEU A 591 8.82 -34.05 -13.19
C LEU A 591 7.54 -34.76 -13.66
N ALA A 592 6.36 -34.14 -13.45
CA ALA A 592 5.08 -34.66 -13.91
C ALA A 592 5.03 -34.83 -15.45
N LYS A 593 5.53 -33.84 -16.21
CA LYS A 593 5.67 -33.94 -17.67
C LYS A 593 6.54 -35.11 -18.09
N LYS A 594 7.70 -35.28 -17.43
CA LYS A 594 8.66 -36.35 -17.73
C LYS A 594 8.12 -37.74 -17.40
N ILE A 595 7.38 -37.87 -16.30
CA ILE A 595 6.70 -39.13 -15.92
C ILE A 595 5.54 -39.44 -16.87
N GLY A 596 4.71 -38.45 -17.21
CA GLY A 596 3.58 -38.63 -18.14
C GLY A 596 4.04 -39.11 -19.53
N GLN A 597 5.11 -38.50 -20.07
CA GLN A 597 5.74 -38.97 -21.31
C GLN A 597 6.29 -40.40 -21.18
N GLY A 598 6.85 -40.78 -20.03
CA GLY A 598 7.33 -42.13 -19.76
C GLY A 598 6.24 -43.19 -19.62
N VAL A 599 5.04 -42.83 -19.14
CA VAL A 599 3.88 -43.74 -19.06
C VAL A 599 3.24 -43.92 -20.43
N VAL A 600 2.99 -42.83 -21.17
CA VAL A 600 2.44 -42.91 -22.54
C VAL A 600 3.40 -43.63 -23.48
N GLY A 601 4.71 -43.40 -23.35
CA GLY A 601 5.75 -44.13 -24.12
C GLY A 601 5.83 -45.63 -23.80
N ARG A 602 5.30 -46.09 -22.66
CA ARG A 602 5.17 -47.51 -22.28
C ARG A 602 3.79 -48.11 -22.56
N ALA A 603 2.86 -47.34 -23.13
CA ALA A 603 1.56 -47.81 -23.60
C ALA A 603 1.49 -47.89 -25.14
N ILE A 604 2.56 -47.49 -25.83
CA ILE A 604 2.71 -47.44 -27.29
C ILE A 604 3.88 -48.33 -27.77
N ALA A 605 4.65 -48.90 -26.83
CA ALA A 605 5.73 -49.86 -27.04
C ALA A 605 5.46 -51.13 -26.23
#